data_AF-A0A9D2W312-F1
#
_entry.id   AF-A0A9D2W312-F1
#
_cell.length_a   1.000
_cell.length_b   1.000
_cell.length_c   1.000
_cell.angle_alpha   90.00
_cell.angle_beta   90.00
_cell.angle_gamma   90.00
#
_symmetry.space_group_name_H-M   'P 1'
#
loop_
_entity.id
_entity.type
_entity.pdbx_description
1 polymer ?
#
loop_
_entity_poly.entity_id
_entity_poly.type
_entity_poly.pdbx_seq_one_letter_code
_entity_poly.pdbx_strand_id
1 'polypeptide(L)'
;MKKKVLLMLMILLTLTMCRKQKLEEITIVNGQFNGNDYVDLGLPSGLLWATCNIGADSPYDYGNYYAWGETMTKSIYTEENSMTWGQSIGDISGNPQYDAARVNWGGTWRLPIRSEFEELINNCTWTWTIRNNNYGYIVTGPNGNSIFLPAAGYREGFSLDDAGSDGAYWSSTPKESFITYDAYFLDFDSRELSMDWDDRCEGLSIRPVSD
;
A
#
# COMPACT_ATOMS: atom_id res chain seq x y z
N MET A 1 -22.84 15.88 56.87
CA MET A 1 -21.46 16.01 56.37
C MET A 1 -20.95 14.82 55.54
N LYS A 2 -21.28 13.56 55.87
CA LYS A 2 -20.75 12.37 55.15
C LYS A 2 -21.22 12.20 53.69
N LYS A 3 -22.40 12.70 53.30
CA LYS A 3 -22.91 12.60 51.91
C LYS A 3 -22.24 13.55 50.90
N LYS A 4 -21.70 14.69 51.34
CA LYS A 4 -21.02 15.66 50.45
C LYS A 4 -19.59 15.24 50.09
N VAL A 5 -18.90 14.53 51.00
CA VAL A 5 -17.53 14.01 50.75
C VAL A 5 -17.54 12.86 49.74
N LEU A 6 -18.56 11.99 49.78
CA LEU A 6 -18.69 10.86 48.86
C LEU A 6 -18.98 11.31 47.41
N LEU A 7 -19.75 12.39 47.23
CA LEU A 7 -20.05 12.97 45.91
C LEU A 7 -18.82 13.65 45.29
N MET A 8 -17.95 14.26 46.12
CA MET A 8 -16.72 14.90 45.66
C MET A 8 -15.63 13.87 45.26
N LEU A 9 -15.58 12.71 45.91
CA LEU A 9 -14.69 11.60 45.51
C LEU A 9 -15.13 10.92 44.21
N MET A 10 -16.42 10.86 43.90
CA MET A 10 -16.90 10.31 42.63
C MET A 10 -16.60 11.22 41.43
N ILE A 11 -16.58 12.55 41.64
CA ILE A 11 -16.24 13.52 40.59
C ILE A 11 -14.72 13.56 40.34
N LEU A 12 -13.90 13.32 41.39
CA LEU A 12 -12.45 13.26 41.25
C LEU A 12 -11.96 11.97 40.54
N LEU A 13 -12.68 10.85 40.67
CA LEU A 13 -12.39 9.62 39.91
C LEU A 13 -12.73 9.73 38.42
N THR A 14 -13.67 10.58 38.03
CA THR A 14 -13.99 10.80 36.60
C THR A 14 -12.99 11.71 35.88
N LEU A 15 -12.13 12.43 36.60
CA LEU A 15 -11.08 13.28 36.03
C LEU A 15 -9.73 12.56 35.84
N THR A 16 -9.61 11.29 36.28
CA THR A 16 -8.40 10.46 36.07
C THR A 16 -8.59 9.35 35.02
N MET A 17 -9.68 9.40 34.27
CA MET A 17 -9.76 8.73 32.97
C MET A 17 -9.79 9.78 31.86
N CYS A 18 -8.71 10.57 31.77
CA CYS A 18 -8.23 10.97 30.45
C CYS A 18 -7.72 9.69 29.78
N ARG A 19 -8.67 8.85 29.36
CA ARG A 19 -8.44 7.84 28.35
C ARG A 19 -7.92 8.69 27.20
N LYS A 20 -6.63 8.58 26.89
CA LYS A 20 -6.19 8.79 25.51
C LYS A 20 -7.08 7.84 24.72
N GLN A 21 -8.23 8.29 24.25
CA GLN A 21 -8.81 7.75 23.05
C GLN A 21 -7.68 7.94 22.06
N LYS A 22 -6.94 6.86 21.79
CA LYS A 22 -6.27 6.72 20.52
C LYS A 22 -7.44 6.93 19.55
N LEU A 23 -7.55 8.14 18.99
CA LEU A 23 -8.42 8.34 17.86
C LEU A 23 -7.92 7.29 16.88
N GLU A 24 -8.71 6.23 16.70
CA GLU A 24 -8.61 5.46 15.48
C GLU A 24 -8.99 6.48 14.42
N GLU A 25 -7.98 7.03 13.76
CA GLU A 25 -8.14 7.87 12.59
C GLU A 25 -9.03 7.07 11.64
N ILE A 26 -10.27 7.51 11.50
CA ILE A 26 -11.25 6.82 10.68
C ILE A 26 -10.77 7.02 9.25
N THR A 27 -10.23 5.97 8.63
CA THR A 27 -10.11 5.91 7.18
C THR A 27 -11.51 6.08 6.60
N ILE A 28 -11.76 7.21 5.94
CA ILE A 28 -13.02 7.45 5.27
C ILE A 28 -12.98 6.68 3.95
N VAL A 29 -13.60 5.51 3.92
CA VAL A 29 -13.86 4.79 2.67
C VAL A 29 -14.86 5.61 1.86
N ASN A 30 -14.44 6.10 0.70
CA ASN A 30 -15.27 6.99 -0.13
C ASN A 30 -16.30 6.23 -0.94
N GLY A 31 -16.03 4.97 -1.29
CA GLY A 31 -16.93 4.13 -2.03
C GLY A 31 -16.33 2.78 -2.37
N GLN A 32 -17.04 2.05 -3.23
CA GLN A 32 -16.63 0.76 -3.74
C GLN A 32 -16.74 0.77 -5.27
N PHE A 33 -15.73 0.23 -5.94
CA PHE A 33 -15.71 0.05 -7.39
C PHE A 33 -15.34 -1.39 -7.72
N ASN A 34 -16.19 -2.05 -8.52
CA ASN A 34 -16.08 -3.47 -8.86
C ASN A 34 -15.82 -4.39 -7.66
N GLY A 35 -16.51 -4.15 -6.55
CA GLY A 35 -16.39 -4.95 -5.33
C GLY A 35 -15.19 -4.62 -4.43
N ASN A 36 -14.38 -3.61 -4.77
CA ASN A 36 -13.21 -3.20 -4.00
C ASN A 36 -13.33 -1.76 -3.51
N ASP A 37 -13.02 -1.56 -2.23
CA ASP A 37 -13.15 -0.26 -1.57
C ASP A 37 -12.02 0.68 -1.96
N TYR A 38 -12.33 1.98 -2.05
CA TYR A 38 -11.37 3.01 -2.43
C TYR A 38 -11.45 4.25 -1.54
N VAL A 39 -10.35 5.00 -1.55
CA VAL A 39 -10.21 6.31 -0.93
C VAL A 39 -9.74 7.32 -1.99
N ASP A 40 -10.45 8.44 -2.06
CA ASP A 40 -9.98 9.64 -2.75
C ASP A 40 -9.13 10.44 -1.75
N LEU A 41 -7.83 10.52 -2.01
CA LEU A 41 -6.87 11.26 -1.19
C LEU A 41 -6.86 12.77 -1.47
N GLY A 42 -7.66 13.25 -2.43
CA GLY A 42 -7.70 14.66 -2.82
C GLY A 42 -6.44 15.09 -3.54
N LEU A 43 -5.80 14.16 -4.26
CA LEU A 43 -4.64 14.43 -5.09
C LEU A 43 -5.05 15.16 -6.38
N PRO A 44 -4.17 16.01 -6.95
CA PRO A 44 -4.44 16.69 -8.22
C PRO A 44 -4.86 15.78 -9.37
N SER A 45 -4.33 14.55 -9.45
CA SER A 45 -4.73 13.55 -10.44
C SER A 45 -6.19 13.12 -10.35
N GLY A 46 -6.82 13.23 -9.18
CA GLY A 46 -8.16 12.70 -8.90
C GLY A 46 -8.22 11.17 -8.80
N LEU A 47 -7.07 10.50 -8.74
CA LEU A 47 -7.01 9.03 -8.68
C LEU A 47 -7.62 8.48 -7.39
N LEU A 48 -8.35 7.39 -7.56
CA LEU A 48 -8.93 6.61 -6.47
C LEU A 48 -7.95 5.51 -6.06
N TRP A 49 -7.50 5.55 -4.82
CA TRP A 49 -6.56 4.56 -4.27
C TRP A 49 -7.30 3.44 -3.57
N ALA A 50 -6.94 2.20 -3.84
CA ALA A 50 -7.51 1.04 -3.15
C ALA A 50 -7.23 1.06 -1.65
N THR A 51 -8.19 0.62 -0.85
CA THR A 51 -7.99 0.47 0.60
C THR A 51 -7.11 -0.73 0.96
N CYS A 52 -6.96 -1.72 0.07
CA CYS A 52 -6.21 -2.96 0.31
C CYS A 52 -5.17 -3.24 -0.77
N ASN A 53 -4.13 -3.99 -0.41
CA ASN A 53 -3.30 -4.68 -1.40
C ASN A 53 -4.12 -5.80 -2.06
N ILE A 54 -3.76 -6.19 -3.28
CA ILE A 54 -4.41 -7.35 -3.91
C ILE A 54 -4.20 -8.58 -3.02
N GLY A 55 -5.29 -9.31 -2.73
CA GLY A 55 -5.25 -10.52 -1.91
C GLY A 55 -5.22 -10.29 -0.39
N ALA A 56 -5.28 -9.04 0.08
CA ALA A 56 -5.42 -8.73 1.49
C ALA A 56 -6.89 -8.76 1.93
N ASP A 57 -7.18 -9.38 3.07
CA ASP A 57 -8.52 -9.43 3.67
C ASP A 57 -8.89 -8.10 4.37
N SER A 58 -7.89 -7.32 4.77
CA SER A 58 -8.07 -6.00 5.36
C SER A 58 -6.99 -5.00 4.88
N PRO A 59 -7.21 -3.68 5.05
CA PRO A 59 -6.23 -2.65 4.69
C PRO A 59 -4.86 -2.79 5.36
N TYR A 60 -4.79 -3.54 6.46
CA TYR A 60 -3.60 -3.69 7.28
C TYR A 60 -2.80 -4.94 6.95
N ASP A 61 -3.38 -5.90 6.23
CA ASP A 61 -2.72 -7.15 5.85
C ASP A 61 -1.82 -6.94 4.61
N TYR A 62 -0.77 -7.74 4.50
CA TYR A 62 0.21 -7.62 3.42
C TYR A 62 -0.36 -7.95 2.04
N GLY A 63 -1.29 -8.90 1.98
CA GLY A 63 -1.83 -9.40 0.73
C GLY A 63 -0.85 -10.30 -0.02
N ASN A 64 -1.00 -10.33 -1.33
CA ASN A 64 -0.21 -11.17 -2.23
C ASN A 64 1.00 -10.42 -2.80
N TYR A 65 1.95 -11.20 -3.28
CA TYR A 65 3.18 -10.72 -3.92
C TYR A 65 3.18 -11.17 -5.38
N TYR A 66 3.58 -10.29 -6.28
CA TYR A 66 3.58 -10.55 -7.72
C TYR A 66 4.93 -10.18 -8.30
N ALA A 67 5.45 -11.02 -9.18
CA ALA A 67 6.55 -10.60 -10.05
C ALA A 67 6.02 -9.60 -11.07
N TRP A 68 6.87 -8.68 -11.52
CA TRP A 68 6.43 -7.59 -12.36
C TRP A 68 5.91 -8.11 -13.72
N GLY A 69 4.71 -7.69 -14.09
CA GLY A 69 4.03 -8.18 -15.28
C GLY A 69 3.39 -9.56 -15.15
N GLU A 70 3.35 -10.14 -13.94
CA GLU A 70 2.63 -11.37 -13.68
C GLU A 70 1.29 -11.12 -12.99
N THR A 71 0.28 -11.91 -13.37
CA THR A 71 -1.10 -11.73 -12.90
C THR A 71 -1.51 -12.77 -11.86
N MET A 72 -0.66 -13.76 -11.62
CA MET A 72 -0.80 -14.82 -10.62
C MET A 72 0.39 -14.83 -9.68
N THR A 73 0.21 -15.32 -8.46
CA THR A 73 1.28 -15.48 -7.50
C THR A 73 2.11 -16.73 -7.78
N LYS A 74 3.32 -16.78 -7.20
CA LYS A 74 4.24 -17.92 -7.33
C LYS A 74 4.64 -18.43 -5.95
N SER A 75 5.13 -19.67 -5.90
CA SER A 75 5.74 -20.23 -4.69
C SER A 75 7.24 -19.96 -4.59
N ILE A 76 7.87 -19.58 -5.71
CA ILE A 76 9.28 -19.21 -5.80
C ILE A 76 9.44 -18.07 -6.80
N TYR A 77 10.27 -17.08 -6.49
CA TYR A 77 10.49 -15.88 -7.29
C TYR A 77 11.94 -15.88 -7.79
N THR A 78 12.16 -16.17 -9.08
CA THR A 78 13.50 -16.25 -9.67
C THR A 78 13.51 -15.67 -11.06
N GLU A 79 14.68 -15.23 -11.53
CA GLU A 79 14.89 -14.77 -12.91
C GLU A 79 14.38 -15.81 -13.94
N GLU A 80 14.68 -17.10 -13.71
CA GLU A 80 14.35 -18.18 -14.63
C GLU A 80 12.84 -18.37 -14.85
N ASN A 81 12.03 -18.05 -13.84
CA ASN A 81 10.57 -18.21 -13.91
C ASN A 81 9.80 -16.91 -14.15
N SER A 82 10.50 -15.78 -14.29
CA SER A 82 9.88 -14.49 -14.53
C SER A 82 9.44 -14.36 -15.99
N MET A 83 8.16 -14.04 -16.20
CA MET A 83 7.61 -13.89 -17.57
C MET A 83 8.19 -12.70 -18.33
N THR A 84 8.69 -11.68 -17.63
CA THR A 84 9.10 -10.39 -18.21
C THR A 84 10.60 -10.13 -18.09
N TRP A 85 11.37 -11.07 -17.53
CA TRP A 85 12.81 -10.96 -17.40
C TRP A 85 13.49 -10.86 -18.76
N GLY A 86 14.30 -9.81 -18.94
CA GLY A 86 14.99 -9.53 -20.20
C GLY A 86 14.05 -9.20 -21.38
N GLN A 87 12.77 -8.92 -21.13
CA GLN A 87 11.82 -8.56 -22.17
C GLN A 87 11.73 -7.02 -22.32
N SER A 88 11.69 -6.56 -23.58
CA SER A 88 11.44 -5.15 -23.90
C SER A 88 9.93 -4.89 -23.89
N ILE A 89 9.41 -4.50 -22.72
CA ILE A 89 8.00 -4.25 -22.46
C ILE A 89 7.87 -2.81 -21.94
N GLY A 90 6.92 -2.07 -22.49
CA GLY A 90 6.59 -0.71 -22.05
C GLY A 90 5.80 -0.69 -20.74
N ASP A 91 5.17 0.44 -20.43
CA ASP A 91 4.28 0.55 -19.27
C ASP A 91 3.13 -0.47 -19.36
N ILE A 92 2.90 -1.22 -18.28
CA ILE A 92 1.93 -2.32 -18.25
C ILE A 92 0.57 -1.92 -17.64
N SER A 93 0.37 -0.65 -17.26
CA SER A 93 -0.83 -0.22 -16.53
C SER A 93 -2.11 -0.53 -17.31
N GLY A 94 -3.03 -1.24 -16.67
CA GLY A 94 -4.31 -1.65 -17.23
C GLY A 94 -4.23 -2.71 -18.33
N ASN A 95 -3.04 -3.23 -18.65
CA ASN A 95 -2.89 -4.26 -19.66
C ASN A 95 -3.29 -5.64 -19.09
N PRO A 96 -4.37 -6.29 -19.58
CA PRO A 96 -4.87 -7.54 -19.01
C PRO A 96 -3.92 -8.74 -19.19
N GLN A 97 -2.85 -8.62 -19.96
CA GLN A 97 -1.81 -9.66 -20.05
C GLN A 97 -0.82 -9.59 -18.87
N TYR A 98 -0.58 -8.39 -18.32
CA TYR A 98 0.56 -8.12 -17.44
C TYR A 98 0.17 -7.48 -16.09
N ASP A 99 -0.96 -6.79 -16.02
CA ASP A 99 -1.39 -6.06 -14.83
C ASP A 99 -2.26 -6.94 -13.91
N ALA A 100 -1.69 -7.33 -12.77
CA ALA A 100 -2.38 -8.13 -11.78
C ALA A 100 -3.64 -7.43 -11.22
N ALA A 101 -3.62 -6.11 -11.03
CA ALA A 101 -4.79 -5.37 -10.54
C ALA A 101 -5.93 -5.45 -11.56
N ARG A 102 -5.61 -5.25 -12.84
CA ARG A 102 -6.60 -5.36 -13.92
C ARG A 102 -7.21 -6.76 -13.99
N VAL A 103 -6.38 -7.80 -13.89
CA VAL A 103 -6.85 -9.20 -14.03
C VAL A 103 -7.64 -9.65 -12.81
N ASN A 104 -7.14 -9.37 -11.60
CA ASN A 104 -7.74 -9.88 -10.37
C ASN A 104 -8.96 -9.06 -9.93
N TRP A 105 -8.96 -7.74 -10.15
CA TRP A 105 -10.01 -6.85 -9.67
C TRP A 105 -10.88 -6.27 -10.78
N GLY A 106 -10.49 -6.36 -12.06
CA GLY A 106 -11.33 -5.97 -13.20
C GLY A 106 -11.64 -4.47 -13.29
N GLY A 107 -12.51 -4.10 -14.24
CA GLY A 107 -12.91 -2.71 -14.45
C GLY A 107 -11.73 -1.81 -14.85
N THR A 108 -11.66 -0.63 -14.26
CA THR A 108 -10.56 0.34 -14.43
C THR A 108 -9.39 0.14 -13.47
N TRP A 109 -9.49 -0.79 -12.50
CA TRP A 109 -8.38 -1.09 -11.60
C TRP A 109 -7.11 -1.45 -12.37
N ARG A 110 -5.99 -0.86 -11.95
CA ARG A 110 -4.68 -0.99 -12.57
C ARG A 110 -3.55 -0.79 -11.55
N LEU A 111 -2.35 -1.25 -11.90
CA LEU A 111 -1.12 -0.84 -11.25
C LEU A 111 -0.95 0.68 -11.36
N PRO A 112 -0.48 1.36 -10.29
CA PRO A 112 -0.08 2.75 -10.40
C PRO A 112 1.13 2.89 -11.32
N ILE A 113 1.18 3.96 -12.11
CA ILE A 113 2.38 4.32 -12.86
C ILE A 113 3.36 5.07 -11.94
N ARG A 114 4.62 5.18 -12.33
CA ARG A 114 5.67 5.80 -11.49
C ARG A 114 5.29 7.21 -11.02
N SER A 115 4.77 8.06 -11.91
CA SER A 115 4.42 9.44 -11.55
C SER A 115 3.27 9.55 -10.56
N GLU A 116 2.42 8.52 -10.43
CA GLU A 116 1.31 8.50 -9.46
C GLU A 116 1.82 8.21 -8.05
N PHE A 117 2.82 7.33 -7.92
CA PHE A 117 3.55 7.19 -6.66
C PHE A 117 4.36 8.44 -6.32
N GLU A 118 5.02 9.08 -7.30
CA GLU A 118 5.70 10.35 -7.07
C GLU A 118 4.72 11.44 -6.60
N GLU A 119 3.49 11.47 -7.11
CA GLU A 119 2.44 12.37 -6.61
C GLU A 119 2.09 12.06 -5.15
N LEU A 120 1.94 10.78 -4.79
CA LEU A 120 1.68 10.34 -3.43
C LEU A 120 2.81 10.75 -2.46
N ILE A 121 4.08 10.59 -2.86
CA ILE A 121 5.25 10.99 -2.07
C ILE A 121 5.25 12.51 -1.85
N ASN A 122 4.99 13.29 -2.90
CA ASN A 122 5.15 14.74 -2.87
C ASN A 122 3.98 15.49 -2.23
N ASN A 123 2.76 14.94 -2.33
CA ASN A 123 1.54 15.65 -1.94
C ASN A 123 0.84 15.08 -0.70
N CYS A 124 1.26 13.92 -0.18
CA CYS A 124 0.71 13.35 1.04
C CYS A 124 1.65 13.52 2.24
N THR A 125 1.07 13.45 3.44
CA THR A 125 1.83 13.29 4.69
C THR A 125 1.96 11.82 5.03
N TRP A 126 3.19 11.38 5.30
CA TRP A 126 3.51 9.98 5.61
C TRP A 126 3.87 9.85 7.09
N THR A 127 3.08 9.06 7.84
CA THR A 127 3.32 8.81 9.28
C THR A 127 3.56 7.33 9.55
N TRP A 128 4.80 6.98 9.93
CA TRP A 128 5.15 5.61 10.30
C TRP A 128 4.42 5.18 11.57
N THR A 129 3.76 4.03 11.54
CA THR A 129 2.95 3.56 12.66
C THR A 129 2.79 2.04 12.64
N ILE A 130 2.00 1.54 13.60
CA ILE A 130 1.55 0.15 13.63
C ILE A 130 0.02 0.14 13.61
N ARG A 131 -0.56 -0.70 12.74
CA ARG A 131 -1.99 -0.97 12.65
C ARG A 131 -2.20 -2.47 12.52
N ASN A 132 -3.11 -3.01 13.34
CA ASN A 132 -3.41 -4.44 13.40
C ASN A 132 -2.15 -5.34 13.47
N ASN A 133 -1.16 -4.93 14.27
CA ASN A 133 0.16 -5.59 14.44
C ASN A 133 1.14 -5.52 13.26
N ASN A 134 0.78 -4.86 12.15
CA ASN A 134 1.68 -4.64 11.04
C ASN A 134 2.20 -3.20 11.06
N TYR A 135 3.52 -3.05 10.91
CA TYR A 135 4.14 -1.75 10.68
C TYR A 135 3.86 -1.25 9.27
N GLY A 136 3.94 0.05 9.07
CA GLY A 136 3.75 0.69 7.78
C GLY A 136 3.41 2.16 7.91
N TYR A 137 3.04 2.77 6.79
CA TYR A 137 2.70 4.18 6.72
C TYR A 137 1.19 4.41 6.68
N ILE A 138 0.72 5.35 7.49
CA ILE A 138 -0.51 6.08 7.15
C ILE A 138 -0.12 7.18 6.17
N VAL A 139 -0.76 7.16 5.02
CA VAL A 139 -0.58 8.13 3.94
C VAL A 139 -1.82 9.01 3.89
N THR A 140 -1.70 10.25 4.35
CA THR A 140 -2.81 11.20 4.44
C THR A 140 -2.70 12.24 3.34
N GLY A 141 -3.71 12.31 2.48
CA GLY A 141 -3.75 13.23 1.36
C GLY A 141 -4.17 14.66 1.75
N PRO A 142 -4.12 15.62 0.79
CA PRO A 142 -4.45 17.02 1.04
C PRO A 142 -5.87 17.27 1.58
N ASN A 143 -6.81 16.37 1.28
CA ASN A 143 -8.19 16.47 1.78
C ASN A 143 -8.39 15.89 3.19
N GLY A 144 -7.34 15.33 3.81
CA GLY A 144 -7.38 14.71 5.13
C GLY A 144 -7.82 13.25 5.16
N ASN A 145 -8.23 12.66 4.03
CA ASN A 145 -8.45 11.22 3.94
C ASN A 145 -7.11 10.48 3.91
N SER A 146 -7.12 9.21 4.30
CA SER A 146 -5.90 8.43 4.41
C SER A 146 -6.07 6.97 4.03
N ILE A 147 -4.97 6.37 3.56
CA ILE A 147 -4.81 4.92 3.39
C ILE A 147 -3.67 4.42 4.28
N PHE A 148 -3.63 3.11 4.53
CA PHE A 148 -2.49 2.46 5.18
C PHE A 148 -1.75 1.57 4.17
N LEU A 149 -0.45 1.77 4.06
CA LEU A 149 0.46 0.93 3.28
C LEU A 149 1.31 0.10 4.26
N PRO A 150 1.02 -1.20 4.42
CA PRO A 150 1.84 -2.03 5.30
C PRO A 150 3.27 -2.20 4.76
N ALA A 151 4.22 -2.30 5.68
CA ALA A 151 5.59 -2.74 5.42
C ALA A 151 5.58 -4.26 5.18
N ALA A 152 5.23 -4.67 3.97
CA ALA A 152 5.00 -6.05 3.59
C ALA A 152 6.28 -6.80 3.19
N GLY A 153 7.42 -6.11 3.05
CA GLY A 153 8.65 -6.67 2.50
C GLY A 153 8.50 -7.10 1.03
N TYR A 154 9.34 -8.04 0.62
CA TYR A 154 9.38 -8.60 -0.73
C TYR A 154 9.72 -10.10 -0.71
N ARG A 155 9.55 -10.76 -1.85
CA ARG A 155 9.88 -12.19 -2.02
C ARG A 155 10.99 -12.39 -3.05
N GLU A 156 12.12 -12.88 -2.56
CA GLU A 156 13.23 -13.40 -3.35
C GLU A 156 13.34 -14.93 -3.16
N GLY A 157 13.39 -15.69 -4.26
CA GLY A 157 13.47 -17.15 -4.19
C GLY A 157 12.32 -17.74 -3.38
N PHE A 158 12.64 -18.43 -2.28
CA PHE A 158 11.65 -18.99 -1.34
C PHE A 158 11.36 -18.09 -0.13
N SER A 159 12.11 -17.00 0.01
CA SER A 159 12.10 -16.15 1.19
C SER A 159 10.96 -15.13 1.15
N LEU A 160 10.67 -14.61 2.33
CA LEU A 160 9.92 -13.38 2.52
C LEU A 160 10.81 -12.51 3.40
N ASP A 161 11.41 -11.51 2.79
CA ASP A 161 12.44 -10.68 3.41
C ASP A 161 11.84 -9.33 3.81
N ASP A 162 12.35 -8.77 4.90
CA ASP A 162 12.03 -7.43 5.41
C ASP A 162 10.54 -7.14 5.70
N ALA A 163 9.72 -8.20 5.81
CA ALA A 163 8.33 -8.08 6.25
C ALA A 163 8.25 -7.50 7.67
N GLY A 164 7.57 -6.36 7.79
CA GLY A 164 7.42 -5.60 9.03
C GLY A 164 8.46 -4.48 9.21
N SER A 165 9.44 -4.34 8.31
CA SER A 165 10.38 -3.21 8.30
C SER A 165 10.29 -2.38 7.03
N ASP A 166 10.05 -3.03 5.89
CA ASP A 166 10.17 -2.39 4.58
C ASP A 166 8.87 -2.57 3.78
N GLY A 167 8.53 -1.59 2.95
CA GLY A 167 7.37 -1.64 2.06
C GLY A 167 7.78 -1.48 0.62
N ALA A 168 7.54 -2.53 -0.18
CA ALA A 168 7.91 -2.57 -1.58
C ALA A 168 6.67 -2.78 -2.46
N TYR A 169 6.39 -1.81 -3.34
CA TYR A 169 5.17 -1.77 -4.15
C TYR A 169 5.45 -1.51 -5.62
N TRP A 170 5.08 -2.45 -6.49
CA TRP A 170 5.32 -2.30 -7.92
C TRP A 170 4.59 -1.08 -8.50
N SER A 171 5.33 -0.32 -9.32
CA SER A 171 4.77 0.53 -10.37
C SER A 171 4.62 -0.28 -11.67
N SER A 172 3.68 0.10 -12.54
CA SER A 172 3.60 -0.45 -13.90
C SER A 172 4.69 0.06 -14.84
N THR A 173 5.51 1.02 -14.42
CA THR A 173 6.48 1.68 -15.28
C THR A 173 7.80 0.90 -15.29
N PRO A 174 8.25 0.39 -16.46
CA PRO A 174 9.55 -0.26 -16.57
C PRO A 174 10.68 0.76 -16.38
N LYS A 175 11.85 0.31 -15.89
CA LYS A 175 13.05 1.16 -15.88
C LYS A 175 13.50 1.41 -17.32
N GLU A 176 13.97 2.62 -17.64
CA GLU A 176 14.36 2.97 -19.01
C GLU A 176 15.62 2.19 -19.47
N SER A 177 15.46 1.22 -20.36
CA SER A 177 16.55 0.54 -21.09
C SER A 177 16.00 -0.22 -22.31
N PHE A 178 16.85 -0.57 -23.28
CA PHE A 178 16.47 -1.39 -24.44
C PHE A 178 16.06 -2.82 -24.04
N ILE A 179 16.75 -3.36 -23.03
CA ILE A 179 16.43 -4.62 -22.33
C ILE A 179 16.44 -4.29 -20.85
N THR A 180 15.36 -4.63 -20.17
CA THR A 180 15.06 -4.19 -18.82
C THR A 180 14.84 -5.42 -17.95
N TYR A 181 15.73 -5.60 -16.99
CA TYR A 181 15.56 -6.57 -15.91
C TYR A 181 14.74 -5.97 -14.76
N ASP A 182 14.68 -4.64 -14.72
CA ASP A 182 14.14 -3.89 -13.59
C ASP A 182 12.81 -3.19 -13.95
N ALA A 183 12.03 -2.90 -12.92
CA ALA A 183 10.90 -1.98 -12.98
C ALA A 183 10.92 -1.02 -11.79
N TYR A 184 10.25 0.11 -11.90
CA TYR A 184 10.15 1.03 -10.78
C TYR A 184 9.22 0.47 -9.70
N PHE A 185 9.54 0.77 -8.45
CA PHE A 185 8.69 0.46 -7.30
C PHE A 185 8.77 1.60 -6.28
N LEU A 186 7.70 1.75 -5.50
CA LEU A 186 7.72 2.58 -4.30
C LEU A 186 8.40 1.76 -3.20
N ASP A 187 9.49 2.32 -2.68
CA ASP A 187 10.27 1.77 -1.59
C ASP A 187 10.16 2.65 -0.35
N PHE A 188 10.03 2.02 0.81
CA PHE A 188 10.12 2.72 2.08
C PHE A 188 10.53 1.82 3.24
N ASP A 189 11.19 2.42 4.22
CA ASP A 189 11.32 1.89 5.58
C ASP A 189 10.86 2.97 6.58
N SER A 190 11.15 2.80 7.87
CA SER A 190 10.80 3.81 8.90
C SER A 190 11.53 5.16 8.79
N ARG A 191 12.52 5.29 7.90
CA ARG A 191 13.45 6.42 7.78
C ARG A 191 13.48 7.01 6.38
N GLU A 192 13.29 6.20 5.36
CA GLU A 192 13.43 6.52 3.94
C GLU A 192 12.15 6.19 3.19
N LEU A 193 11.88 6.96 2.15
CA LEU A 193 10.71 6.85 1.28
C LEU A 193 11.11 7.39 -0.09
N SER A 194 11.07 6.55 -1.12
CA SER A 194 11.50 6.96 -2.46
C SER A 194 10.89 6.10 -3.56
N MET A 195 11.09 6.54 -4.80
CA MET A 195 10.97 5.66 -5.95
C MET A 195 12.34 5.07 -6.25
N ASP A 196 12.42 3.74 -6.31
CA ASP A 196 13.62 3.01 -6.71
C ASP A 196 13.26 1.99 -7.82
N TRP A 197 14.20 1.15 -8.21
CA TRP A 197 13.98 0.06 -9.16
C TRP A 197 14.48 -1.25 -8.58
N ASP A 198 13.77 -2.32 -8.91
CA ASP A 198 14.13 -3.67 -8.47
C ASP A 198 13.91 -4.66 -9.62
N ASP A 199 14.52 -5.83 -9.47
CA ASP A 199 14.46 -6.93 -10.40
C ASP A 199 13.03 -7.42 -10.58
N ARG A 200 12.57 -7.51 -11.83
CA ARG A 200 11.18 -7.88 -12.18
C ARG A 200 10.79 -9.28 -11.69
N CYS A 201 11.76 -10.13 -11.37
CA CYS A 201 11.48 -11.43 -10.80
C CYS A 201 11.02 -11.38 -9.35
N GLU A 202 11.33 -10.31 -8.61
CA GLU A 202 10.98 -10.14 -7.21
C GLU A 202 9.49 -10.04 -7.01
N GLY A 203 9.00 -10.67 -5.94
CA GLY A 203 7.60 -10.59 -5.56
C GLY A 203 7.35 -9.37 -4.70
N LEU A 204 6.72 -8.33 -5.24
CA LEU A 204 6.32 -7.13 -4.49
C LEU A 204 4.80 -7.04 -4.32
N SER A 205 4.39 -6.21 -3.37
CA SER A 205 2.97 -5.88 -3.17
C SER A 205 2.43 -5.03 -4.30
N ILE A 206 1.11 -5.09 -4.52
CA ILE A 206 0.41 -4.20 -5.46
C ILE A 206 -0.71 -3.51 -4.71
N ARG A 207 -0.68 -2.16 -4.74
CA ARG A 207 -1.74 -1.28 -4.26
C ARG A 207 -2.47 -0.66 -5.46
N PRO A 208 -3.63 -1.19 -5.87
CA PRO A 208 -4.31 -0.73 -7.08
C PRO A 208 -4.78 0.72 -7.02
N VAL A 209 -4.88 1.34 -8.20
CA VAL A 209 -5.57 2.63 -8.42
C VAL A 209 -6.63 2.48 -9.51
N SER A 210 -7.59 3.40 -9.51
CA SER A 210 -8.58 3.57 -10.57
C SER A 210 -8.71 5.04 -10.95
N ASP A 211 -8.91 5.27 -12.25
CA ASP A 211 -9.40 6.53 -12.82
C ASP A 211 -10.90 6.75 -12.52
#